data_AF-A0A846PL19-F1
#
_entry.id   AF-A0A846PL19-F1
#
_cell.length_a   1.000
_cell.length_b   1.000
_cell.length_c   1.000
_cell.angle_alpha   90.00
_cell.angle_beta   90.00
_cell.angle_gamma   90.00
#
_symmetry.space_group_name_H-M   'P 1'
#
loop_
_entity.id
_entity.type
_entity.pdbx_description
1 polymer ?
#
loop_
_entity_poly.entity_id
_entity_poly.type
_entity_poly.pdbx_seq_one_letter_code
_entity_poly.pdbx_strand_id
1 'polypeptide(L)'
;MIDPYLLSVIIFFSFLAVLIYRDRKNIDFKYVIIMRRTKRFRDILDRIAKKSISFWKTVGTIAFIVCLLSMAFGIYQILNSAYLVYIGLIKEPAIQVVLPFPFEQGVSGPGFIGIPFWFWIIAVATILIPHESFHGIISRTENIKLKDVGLILMLLQYITIPVVIIYFIYTQTFDLILFLVALSFSIPGAFVEPDEKQLKKSKLMTKLRVFSAGSFINIVIGILIVLLVQG
;
A
#
# COMPACT_ATOMS: atom_id res chain seq x y z
N MET A 1 -8.11 -22.87 -24.56
CA MET A 1 -8.46 -21.46 -24.82
C MET A 1 -7.79 -20.63 -23.75
N ILE A 2 -7.20 -19.47 -24.08
CA ILE A 2 -6.60 -18.60 -23.06
C ILE A 2 -7.75 -18.00 -22.24
N ASP A 3 -7.68 -18.13 -20.92
CA ASP A 3 -8.62 -17.52 -19.98
C ASP A 3 -8.65 -15.99 -20.20
N PRO A 4 -9.82 -15.38 -20.47
CA PRO A 4 -9.95 -13.93 -20.64
C PRO A 4 -9.36 -13.12 -19.47
N TYR A 5 -9.44 -13.64 -18.25
CA TYR A 5 -8.86 -12.97 -17.09
C TYR A 5 -7.34 -12.92 -17.18
N LEU A 6 -6.70 -14.06 -17.42
CA LEU A 6 -5.25 -14.15 -17.58
C LEU A 6 -4.76 -13.26 -18.73
N LEU A 7 -5.51 -13.20 -19.83
CA LEU A 7 -5.23 -12.31 -20.94
C LEU A 7 -5.26 -10.83 -20.50
N SER A 8 -6.22 -10.43 -19.68
CA SER A 8 -6.31 -9.06 -19.15
C SER A 8 -5.10 -8.69 -18.29
N VAL A 9 -4.60 -9.62 -17.47
CA VAL A 9 -3.39 -9.44 -16.64
C VAL A 9 -2.15 -9.27 -17.52
N ILE A 10 -2.01 -10.09 -18.57
CA ILE A 10 -0.90 -10.00 -19.53
C ILE A 10 -0.92 -8.67 -20.29
N ILE A 11 -2.11 -8.23 -20.74
CA ILE A 11 -2.29 -6.93 -21.41
C ILE A 11 -1.90 -5.80 -20.47
N PHE A 12 -2.31 -5.85 -19.20
CA PHE A 12 -1.95 -4.86 -18.18
C PHE A 12 -0.44 -4.73 -18.03
N PHE A 13 0.29 -5.85 -17.85
CA PHE A 13 1.74 -5.81 -17.72
C PHE A 13 2.46 -5.34 -18.99
N SER A 14 1.96 -5.73 -20.17
CA SER A 14 2.49 -5.27 -21.46
C SER A 14 2.32 -3.76 -21.61
N PHE A 15 1.13 -3.25 -21.29
CA PHE A 15 0.84 -1.82 -21.28
C PHE A 15 1.72 -1.07 -20.28
N LEU A 16 1.87 -1.59 -19.06
CA LEU A 16 2.71 -1.00 -18.04
C LEU A 16 4.19 -0.96 -18.46
N ALA A 17 4.70 -2.02 -19.07
CA ALA A 17 6.05 -2.06 -19.62
C ALA A 17 6.27 -1.00 -20.70
N VAL A 18 5.29 -0.81 -21.60
CA VAL A 18 5.33 0.26 -22.62
C VAL A 18 5.33 1.65 -21.97
N LEU A 19 4.51 1.88 -20.95
CA LEU A 19 4.49 3.15 -20.22
C LEU A 19 5.84 3.45 -19.55
N ILE A 20 6.41 2.46 -18.84
CA ILE A 20 7.71 2.59 -18.20
C ILE A 20 8.81 2.86 -19.24
N TYR A 21 8.81 2.12 -20.36
CA TYR A 21 9.79 2.31 -21.42
C TYR A 21 9.71 3.70 -22.06
N ARG A 22 8.50 4.21 -22.28
CA ARG A 22 8.26 5.55 -22.85
C ARG A 22 8.67 6.65 -21.90
N ASP A 23 8.39 6.51 -20.61
CA ASP A 23 8.66 7.54 -19.61
C ASP A 23 9.98 7.35 -18.86
N ARG A 24 10.84 6.42 -19.31
CA ARG A 24 12.12 6.03 -18.68
C ARG A 24 13.05 7.20 -18.33
N LYS A 25 12.94 8.34 -19.03
CA LYS A 25 13.75 9.55 -18.78
C LYS A 25 13.30 10.34 -17.55
N ASN A 26 12.05 10.17 -17.13
CA ASN A 26 11.44 10.84 -15.98
C ASN A 26 11.24 9.89 -14.79
N ILE A 27 11.74 8.66 -14.90
CA ILE A 27 11.64 7.62 -13.91
C ILE A 27 12.99 7.48 -13.23
N ASP A 28 13.00 7.70 -11.92
CA ASP A 28 14.17 7.37 -11.10
C ASP A 28 14.04 5.91 -10.66
N PHE A 29 14.97 5.08 -11.12
CA PHE A 29 15.14 3.73 -10.60
C PHE A 29 16.02 3.79 -9.35
N LYS A 30 15.41 3.74 -8.17
CA LYS A 30 16.15 3.51 -6.93
C LYS A 30 15.89 2.09 -6.46
N TYR A 31 16.90 1.23 -6.61
CA TYR A 31 16.84 -0.19 -6.29
C TYR A 31 15.67 -0.90 -6.98
N VAL A 32 14.57 -1.07 -6.24
CA VAL A 32 13.41 -1.93 -6.54
C VAL A 32 12.15 -1.07 -6.78
N ILE A 33 12.29 0.26 -6.71
CA ILE A 33 11.19 1.19 -6.75
C ILE A 33 11.28 2.05 -8.02
N ILE A 34 10.20 2.02 -8.81
CA ILE A 34 9.99 2.92 -9.95
C ILE A 34 9.24 4.13 -9.43
N MET A 35 9.93 5.26 -9.33
CA MET A 35 9.34 6.52 -8.90
C MET A 35 9.19 7.48 -10.05
N ARG A 36 7.97 8.01 -10.19
CA ARG A 36 7.68 9.11 -11.10
C ARG A 36 7.29 10.36 -10.31
N ARG A 37 8.25 11.27 -10.17
CA ARG A 37 8.05 12.56 -9.50
C ARG A 37 7.00 13.38 -10.24
N THR A 38 5.99 13.88 -9.52
CA THR A 38 4.87 14.61 -10.14
C THR A 38 4.61 15.94 -9.43
N LYS A 39 4.93 17.06 -10.09
CA LYS A 39 4.68 18.42 -9.56
C LYS A 39 3.20 18.69 -9.31
N ARG A 40 2.33 18.27 -10.23
CA ARG A 40 0.86 18.44 -10.13
C ARG A 40 0.29 17.84 -8.85
N PHE A 41 0.76 16.65 -8.45
CA PHE A 41 0.28 15.99 -7.24
C PHE A 41 0.67 16.77 -5.99
N ARG A 42 1.91 17.27 -5.91
CA ARG A 42 2.37 18.18 -4.86
C ARG A 42 1.49 19.43 -4.76
N ASP A 43 1.17 20.07 -5.88
CA ASP A 43 0.35 21.29 -5.90
C ASP A 43 -1.10 21.04 -5.45
N ILE A 44 -1.63 19.83 -5.67
CA ILE A 44 -2.93 19.41 -5.14
C ILE A 44 -2.87 19.30 -3.62
N LEU A 45 -1.87 18.60 -3.08
CA LEU A 45 -1.70 18.44 -1.62
C LEU A 45 -1.51 19.81 -0.94
N ASP A 46 -0.71 20.70 -1.54
CA ASP A 46 -0.48 22.06 -1.04
C ASP A 46 -1.78 22.88 -1.00
N ARG A 47 -2.62 22.79 -2.06
CA ARG A 47 -3.92 23.48 -2.10
C ARG A 47 -4.87 22.95 -1.04
N ILE A 48 -4.96 21.64 -0.87
CA ILE A 48 -5.83 21.01 0.12
C ILE A 48 -5.41 21.43 1.54
N ALA A 49 -4.11 21.35 1.86
CA ALA A 49 -3.59 21.73 3.17
C ALA A 49 -3.82 23.21 3.49
N LYS A 50 -3.58 24.10 2.51
CA LYS A 50 -3.74 25.55 2.68
C LYS A 50 -5.20 26.00 2.76
N LYS A 51 -6.14 25.21 2.23
CA LYS A 51 -7.58 25.56 2.25
C LYS A 51 -8.11 25.76 3.68
N SER A 52 -7.68 24.93 4.64
CA SER A 52 -8.06 25.11 6.04
C SER A 52 -7.04 24.49 6.99
N ILE A 53 -6.03 25.28 7.37
CA ILE A 53 -4.94 24.84 8.25
C ILE A 53 -5.47 24.40 9.62
N SER A 54 -6.44 25.12 10.19
CA SER A 54 -7.00 24.79 11.49
C SER A 54 -7.75 23.45 11.47
N PHE A 55 -8.59 23.22 10.46
CA PHE A 55 -9.28 21.95 10.27
C PHE A 55 -8.31 20.77 10.21
N TRP A 56 -7.29 20.86 9.35
CA TRP A 56 -6.31 19.78 9.19
C TRP A 56 -5.47 19.52 10.46
N LYS A 57 -5.20 20.56 11.27
CA LYS A 57 -4.55 20.37 12.59
C LYS A 57 -5.44 19.62 13.56
N THR A 58 -6.73 19.92 13.59
CA THR A 58 -7.71 19.19 14.41
C THR A 58 -7.83 17.75 13.96
N VAL A 59 -7.97 17.52 12.65
CA VAL A 59 -7.98 16.17 12.05
C VAL A 59 -6.70 15.42 12.44
N GLY A 60 -5.53 16.05 12.34
CA GLY A 60 -4.27 15.43 12.76
C GLY A 60 -4.23 15.06 14.25
N THR A 61 -4.79 15.88 15.14
CA THR A 61 -4.88 15.53 16.57
C THR A 61 -5.86 14.38 16.83
N ILE A 62 -7.01 14.37 16.15
CA ILE A 62 -7.96 13.26 16.21
C ILE A 62 -7.30 11.99 15.69
N ALA A 63 -6.60 12.06 14.56
CA ALA A 63 -5.86 10.97 13.97
C ALA A 63 -4.87 10.35 14.96
N PHE A 64 -4.10 11.18 15.67
CA PHE A 64 -3.20 10.70 16.71
C PHE A 64 -3.92 9.92 17.81
N ILE A 65 -5.03 10.46 18.35
CA ILE A 65 -5.79 9.80 19.42
C ILE A 65 -6.40 8.49 18.93
N VAL A 66 -7.04 8.49 17.77
CA VAL A 66 -7.65 7.29 17.16
C VAL A 66 -6.59 6.22 16.90
N CYS A 67 -5.46 6.58 16.32
CA CYS A 67 -4.36 5.65 16.07
C CYS A 67 -3.78 5.06 17.35
N LEU A 68 -3.67 5.86 18.42
CA LEU A 68 -3.20 5.37 19.72
C LEU A 68 -4.18 4.36 20.32
N LEU A 69 -5.48 4.64 20.27
CA LEU A 69 -6.52 3.73 20.75
C LEU A 69 -6.60 2.45 19.90
N SER A 70 -6.52 2.58 18.56
CA SER A 70 -6.54 1.43 17.66
C SER A 70 -5.31 0.55 17.83
N MET A 71 -4.15 1.13 18.18
CA MET A 71 -2.96 0.35 18.49
C MET A 71 -3.14 -0.50 19.75
N ALA A 72 -3.69 0.08 20.83
CA ALA A 72 -4.00 -0.67 22.04
C ALA A 72 -5.03 -1.78 21.78
N PHE A 73 -6.08 -1.47 21.00
CA PHE A 73 -7.07 -2.46 20.56
C PHE A 73 -6.44 -3.58 19.71
N GLY A 74 -5.58 -3.25 18.75
CA GLY A 74 -4.88 -4.23 17.92
C GLY A 74 -4.00 -5.18 18.73
N ILE A 75 -3.26 -4.66 19.71
CA ILE A 75 -2.45 -5.47 20.63
C ILE A 75 -3.35 -6.42 21.43
N TYR A 76 -4.47 -5.92 21.97
CA TYR A 76 -5.46 -6.75 22.66
C TYR A 76 -5.99 -7.88 21.76
N GLN A 77 -6.33 -7.59 20.51
CA GLN A 77 -6.84 -8.60 19.56
C GLN A 77 -5.80 -9.67 19.21
N ILE A 78 -4.53 -9.27 19.07
CA ILE A 78 -3.42 -10.22 18.82
C ILE A 78 -3.23 -11.14 20.03
N LEU A 79 -3.19 -10.57 21.25
CA LEU A 79 -3.04 -11.35 22.49
C LEU A 79 -4.23 -12.30 22.72
N ASN A 80 -5.46 -11.82 22.48
CA ASN A 80 -6.65 -12.65 22.58
C ASN A 80 -6.63 -13.79 21.56
N SER A 81 -6.26 -13.50 20.30
CA SER A 81 -6.13 -14.52 19.25
C SER A 81 -5.06 -15.56 19.62
N ALA A 82 -3.91 -15.13 20.13
CA ALA A 82 -2.84 -16.02 20.57
C ALA A 82 -3.31 -16.93 21.73
N TYR A 83 -4.05 -16.37 22.70
CA TYR A 83 -4.62 -17.14 23.79
C TYR A 83 -5.63 -18.19 23.31
N LEU A 84 -6.54 -17.82 22.38
CA LEU A 84 -7.54 -18.73 21.81
C LEU A 84 -6.90 -19.88 21.01
N VAL A 85 -5.81 -19.60 20.27
CA VAL A 85 -5.01 -20.64 19.60
C VAL A 85 -4.38 -21.57 20.62
N TYR A 86 -3.77 -21.01 21.67
CA TYR A 86 -3.10 -21.78 22.72
C TYR A 86 -4.01 -22.78 23.43
N ILE A 87 -5.26 -22.40 23.71
CA ILE A 87 -6.26 -23.29 24.34
C ILE A 87 -7.00 -24.19 23.34
N GLY A 88 -6.66 -24.13 22.05
CA GLY A 88 -7.22 -25.00 21.02
C GLY A 88 -8.64 -24.65 20.56
N LEU A 89 -9.17 -23.46 20.92
CA LEU A 89 -10.49 -23.01 20.48
C LEU A 89 -10.51 -22.55 19.03
N ILE A 90 -9.40 -22.01 18.52
CA ILE A 90 -9.22 -21.65 17.11
C ILE A 90 -7.94 -22.28 16.56
N LYS A 91 -7.98 -22.73 15.29
CA LYS A 91 -6.87 -23.44 14.65
C LYS A 91 -5.94 -22.54 13.85
N GLU A 92 -6.43 -21.37 13.44
CA GLU A 92 -5.68 -20.45 12.60
C GLU A 92 -5.71 -19.03 13.19
N PRO A 93 -4.62 -18.26 13.02
CA PRO A 93 -4.60 -16.86 13.43
C PRO A 93 -5.60 -16.06 12.60
N ALA A 94 -6.27 -15.10 13.25
CA ALA A 94 -7.25 -14.22 12.60
C ALA A 94 -6.62 -13.27 11.56
N ILE A 95 -5.29 -13.10 11.57
CA ILE A 95 -4.57 -12.24 10.63
C ILE A 95 -3.83 -13.13 9.62
N GLN A 96 -4.22 -13.01 8.34
CA GLN A 96 -3.60 -13.72 7.22
C GLN A 96 -3.00 -12.72 6.24
N VAL A 97 -1.93 -13.11 5.53
CA VAL A 97 -1.33 -12.26 4.50
C VAL A 97 -2.20 -12.30 3.25
N VAL A 98 -2.64 -11.13 2.79
CA VAL A 98 -3.35 -11.03 1.50
C VAL A 98 -2.32 -10.95 0.38
N LEU A 99 -2.49 -11.75 -0.66
CA LEU A 99 -1.56 -11.86 -1.79
C LEU A 99 -2.31 -11.73 -3.14
N PRO A 100 -1.69 -11.15 -4.17
CA PRO A 100 -2.28 -11.10 -5.51
C PRO A 100 -2.12 -12.42 -6.26
N PHE A 101 -3.20 -12.90 -6.87
CA PHE A 101 -3.18 -14.07 -7.76
C PHE A 101 -3.67 -13.70 -9.18
N PRO A 102 -3.03 -14.24 -10.24
CA PRO A 102 -3.38 -13.97 -11.63
C PRO A 102 -4.62 -14.75 -12.11
N PHE A 103 -5.46 -15.22 -11.19
CA PHE A 103 -6.68 -15.97 -11.46
C PHE A 103 -7.92 -15.26 -10.88
N GLU A 104 -9.10 -15.50 -11.44
CA GLU A 104 -10.38 -14.95 -10.94
C GLU A 104 -10.80 -15.54 -9.59
N GLN A 105 -10.39 -16.78 -9.33
CA GLN A 105 -10.77 -17.48 -8.11
C GLN A 105 -9.79 -17.13 -6.99
N GLY A 106 -10.35 -16.75 -5.83
CA GLY A 106 -9.57 -16.60 -4.62
C GLY A 106 -9.04 -17.95 -4.14
N VAL A 107 -7.83 -17.97 -3.60
CA VAL A 107 -7.18 -19.17 -3.07
C VAL A 107 -6.83 -18.91 -1.62
N SER A 108 -7.32 -19.71 -0.68
CA SER A 108 -6.88 -19.66 0.72
C SER A 108 -5.90 -20.78 0.99
N GLY A 109 -4.81 -20.49 1.69
CA GLY A 109 -3.87 -21.49 2.18
C GLY A 109 -3.41 -21.17 3.60
N PRO A 110 -2.58 -22.03 4.21
CA PRO A 110 -2.11 -21.83 5.58
C PRO A 110 -1.37 -20.49 5.71
N GLY A 111 -1.99 -19.52 6.39
CA GLY A 111 -1.42 -18.20 6.65
C GLY A 111 -1.54 -17.17 5.52
N PHE A 112 -2.23 -17.46 4.41
CA PHE A 112 -2.45 -16.49 3.33
C PHE A 112 -3.81 -16.60 2.64
N ILE A 113 -4.27 -15.46 2.13
CA ILE A 113 -5.44 -15.35 1.24
C ILE A 113 -4.97 -14.75 -0.08
N GLY A 114 -4.98 -15.56 -1.13
CA GLY A 114 -4.84 -15.14 -2.51
C GLY A 114 -6.13 -14.51 -3.01
N ILE A 115 -6.07 -13.22 -3.35
CA ILE A 115 -7.19 -12.50 -3.97
C ILE A 115 -6.92 -12.23 -5.45
N PRO A 116 -7.98 -12.07 -6.27
CA PRO A 116 -7.81 -11.77 -7.69
C PRO A 116 -7.00 -10.49 -7.90
N PHE A 117 -6.02 -10.56 -8.81
CA PHE A 117 -5.15 -9.44 -9.21
C PHE A 117 -5.84 -8.08 -9.31
N TRP A 118 -6.99 -7.97 -9.99
CA TRP A 118 -7.68 -6.68 -10.12
C TRP A 118 -8.21 -6.16 -8.78
N PHE A 119 -8.74 -7.05 -7.94
CA PHE A 119 -9.15 -6.69 -6.59
C PHE A 119 -7.96 -6.27 -5.74
N TRP A 120 -6.81 -6.94 -5.87
CA TRP A 120 -5.56 -6.55 -5.21
C TRP A 120 -5.11 -5.14 -5.60
N ILE A 121 -5.07 -4.84 -6.90
CA ILE A 121 -4.68 -3.52 -7.40
C ILE A 121 -5.59 -2.42 -6.83
N ILE A 122 -6.90 -2.66 -6.84
CA ILE A 122 -7.88 -1.71 -6.29
C ILE A 122 -7.70 -1.56 -4.78
N ALA A 123 -7.60 -2.66 -4.03
CA ALA A 123 -7.46 -2.65 -2.58
C ALA A 123 -6.20 -1.90 -2.16
N VAL A 124 -5.05 -2.23 -2.76
CA VAL A 124 -3.78 -1.59 -2.44
C VAL A 124 -3.76 -0.12 -2.85
N ALA A 125 -4.28 0.23 -4.03
CA ALA A 125 -4.37 1.63 -4.44
C ALA A 125 -5.28 2.44 -3.50
N THR A 126 -6.40 1.87 -3.08
CA THR A 126 -7.37 2.49 -2.15
C THR A 126 -6.78 2.70 -0.76
N ILE A 127 -5.82 1.88 -0.34
CA ILE A 127 -5.12 2.03 0.93
C ILE A 127 -3.95 3.01 0.77
N LEU A 128 -3.01 2.74 -0.15
CA LEU A 128 -1.76 3.48 -0.25
C LEU A 128 -1.91 4.90 -0.77
N ILE A 129 -2.76 5.14 -1.78
CA ILE A 129 -2.89 6.49 -2.35
C ILE A 129 -3.43 7.46 -1.29
N PRO A 130 -4.54 7.15 -0.58
CA PRO A 130 -5.00 8.00 0.51
C PRO A 130 -4.01 8.08 1.66
N HIS A 131 -3.39 6.96 2.07
CA HIS A 131 -2.37 6.92 3.14
C HIS A 131 -1.27 7.96 2.92
N GLU A 132 -0.64 7.91 1.76
CA GLU A 132 0.46 8.79 1.37
C GLU A 132 -0.03 10.23 1.18
N SER A 133 -1.21 10.40 0.57
CA SER A 133 -1.83 11.73 0.42
C SER A 133 -2.06 12.40 1.77
N PHE A 134 -2.53 11.66 2.78
CA PHE A 134 -2.80 12.19 4.11
C PHE A 134 -1.52 12.59 4.84
N HIS A 135 -0.46 11.77 4.76
CA HIS A 135 0.87 12.16 5.23
C HIS A 135 1.31 13.48 4.60
N GLY A 136 1.08 13.65 3.30
CA GLY A 136 1.32 14.89 2.58
C GLY A 136 0.55 16.08 3.11
N ILE A 137 -0.78 15.97 3.20
CA ILE A 137 -1.66 17.06 3.64
C ILE A 137 -1.30 17.52 5.06
N ILE A 138 -1.13 16.58 6.00
CA ILE A 138 -0.79 16.90 7.39
C ILE A 138 0.62 17.49 7.50
N SER A 139 1.59 16.95 6.74
CA SER A 139 2.95 17.52 6.71
C SER A 139 2.94 18.96 6.21
N ARG A 140 2.21 19.26 5.12
CA ARG A 140 2.09 20.63 4.59
C ARG A 140 1.38 21.57 5.57
N THR A 141 0.35 21.08 6.27
CA THR A 141 -0.38 21.81 7.31
C THR A 141 0.53 22.20 8.48
N GLU A 142 1.47 21.33 8.83
CA GLU A 142 2.48 21.56 9.87
C GLU A 142 3.72 22.32 9.36
N ASN A 143 3.64 22.91 8.16
CA ASN A 143 4.72 23.64 7.49
C ASN A 143 5.98 22.81 7.18
N ILE A 144 5.85 21.49 7.13
CA ILE A 144 6.93 20.58 6.72
C ILE A 144 6.94 20.50 5.19
N LYS A 145 8.12 20.70 4.59
CA LYS A 145 8.30 20.57 3.14
C LYS A 145 8.22 19.10 2.73
N LEU A 146 7.74 18.84 1.52
CA LEU A 146 7.79 17.51 0.92
C LEU A 146 9.00 17.45 -0.02
N LYS A 147 9.94 16.55 0.25
CA LYS A 147 11.14 16.35 -0.59
C LYS A 147 10.72 15.76 -1.92
N ASP A 148 10.07 14.62 -1.85
CA ASP A 148 9.67 13.82 -2.99
C ASP A 148 8.16 13.53 -2.92
N VAL A 149 7.48 13.71 -4.05
CA VAL A 149 6.03 13.51 -4.20
C VAL A 149 5.80 12.96 -5.60
N GLY A 150 5.07 11.86 -5.71
CA GLY A 150 4.85 11.23 -7.00
C GLY A 150 3.92 10.04 -6.97
N LEU A 151 3.84 9.41 -8.13
CA LEU A 151 3.28 8.07 -8.26
C LEU A 151 4.43 7.07 -8.18
N ILE A 152 4.18 5.98 -7.47
CA ILE A 152 5.14 4.90 -7.29
C ILE A 152 4.54 3.64 -7.91
N LEU A 153 5.38 2.92 -8.65
CA LEU A 153 5.14 1.51 -8.89
C LEU A 153 6.20 0.77 -8.11
N MET A 154 5.82 0.21 -6.97
CA MET A 154 6.71 -0.61 -6.17
C MET A 154 6.68 -2.02 -6.74
N LEU A 155 7.82 -2.51 -7.21
CA LEU A 155 7.93 -3.86 -7.74
C LEU A 155 8.44 -4.76 -6.61
N LEU A 156 7.65 -5.64 -6.00
CA LEU A 156 8.19 -6.61 -5.01
C LEU A 156 9.03 -7.74 -5.67
N GLN A 157 9.66 -7.44 -6.79
CA GLN A 157 10.31 -8.38 -7.69
C GLN A 157 11.63 -8.96 -7.16
N TYR A 158 12.28 -8.29 -6.20
CA TYR A 158 13.57 -8.75 -5.66
C TYR A 158 13.46 -10.10 -4.94
N ILE A 159 12.29 -10.43 -4.38
CA ILE A 159 12.04 -11.73 -3.73
C ILE A 159 11.49 -12.73 -4.75
N THR A 160 10.62 -12.29 -5.66
CA THR A 160 9.89 -13.20 -6.54
C THR A 160 10.68 -13.61 -7.78
N ILE A 161 11.53 -12.74 -8.34
CA ILE A 161 12.37 -13.07 -9.52
C ILE A 161 13.39 -14.19 -9.19
N PRO A 162 14.15 -14.15 -8.08
CA PRO A 162 15.02 -15.26 -7.72
C PRO A 162 14.29 -16.59 -7.58
N VAL A 163 13.07 -16.60 -7.03
CA VAL A 163 12.26 -17.83 -6.92
C VAL A 163 11.88 -18.38 -8.29
N VAL A 164 11.47 -17.52 -9.24
CA VAL A 164 11.18 -17.93 -10.63
C VAL A 164 12.44 -18.49 -11.30
N ILE A 165 13.59 -17.83 -11.10
CA ILE A 165 14.88 -18.28 -11.67
C ILE A 165 15.31 -19.62 -11.07
N ILE A 166 15.23 -19.79 -9.75
CA ILE A 166 15.57 -21.04 -9.06
C ILE A 166 14.65 -22.18 -9.55
N TYR A 167 13.35 -21.91 -9.66
CA TYR A 167 12.38 -22.88 -10.18
C TYR A 167 12.72 -23.29 -11.62
N PHE A 168 13.04 -22.32 -12.48
CA PHE A 168 13.47 -22.57 -13.86
C PHE A 168 14.76 -23.42 -13.91
N ILE A 169 15.76 -23.10 -13.08
CA ILE A 169 17.02 -23.87 -13.00
C ILE A 169 16.75 -25.32 -12.57
N TYR A 170 15.85 -25.53 -11.61
CA TYR A 170 15.55 -26.87 -11.09
C TYR A 170 14.71 -27.71 -12.06
N THR A 171 13.68 -27.12 -12.67
CA THR A 171 12.72 -27.85 -13.52
C THR A 171 13.10 -27.85 -15.00
N GLN A 172 14.03 -26.98 -15.42
CA GLN A 172 14.35 -26.71 -16.83
C GLN A 172 13.11 -26.31 -17.67
N THR A 173 12.04 -25.86 -17.01
CA THR A 173 10.79 -25.43 -17.64
C THR A 173 10.43 -24.03 -17.20
N PHE A 174 10.01 -23.19 -18.16
CA PHE A 174 9.49 -21.85 -17.84
C PHE A 174 8.00 -21.95 -17.49
N ASP A 175 7.67 -21.76 -16.22
CA ASP A 175 6.29 -21.68 -15.77
C ASP A 175 5.78 -20.23 -15.87
N LEU A 176 4.94 -19.99 -16.88
CA LEU A 176 4.30 -18.71 -17.12
C LEU A 176 3.42 -18.26 -15.94
N ILE A 177 2.76 -19.19 -15.24
CA ILE A 177 1.89 -18.87 -14.11
C ILE A 177 2.75 -18.35 -12.96
N LEU A 178 3.84 -19.06 -12.62
CA LEU A 178 4.75 -18.63 -11.56
C LEU A 178 5.36 -17.24 -11.87
N PHE A 179 5.71 -16.99 -13.12
CA PHE A 179 6.19 -15.68 -13.56
C PHE A 179 5.11 -14.58 -13.43
N LEU A 180 3.86 -14.87 -13.80
CA LEU A 180 2.74 -13.92 -13.66
C LEU A 180 2.37 -13.67 -12.19
N VAL A 181 2.44 -14.68 -11.32
CA VAL A 181 2.33 -14.51 -9.87
C VAL A 181 3.43 -13.55 -9.39
N ALA A 182 4.68 -13.77 -9.81
CA ALA A 182 5.80 -12.89 -9.46
C ALA A 182 5.61 -11.43 -9.91
N LEU A 183 5.06 -11.21 -11.12
CA LEU A 183 4.72 -9.88 -11.62
C LEU A 183 3.55 -9.24 -10.86
N SER A 184 2.58 -10.04 -10.42
CA SER A 184 1.37 -9.57 -9.72
C SER A 184 1.66 -8.85 -8.40
N PHE A 185 2.86 -9.04 -7.83
CA PHE A 185 3.37 -8.26 -6.69
C PHE A 185 3.76 -6.81 -7.02
N SER A 186 3.52 -6.36 -8.25
CA SER A 186 3.65 -4.95 -8.62
C SER A 186 2.54 -4.14 -7.96
N ILE A 187 2.92 -3.20 -7.10
CA ILE A 187 2.03 -2.38 -6.30
C ILE A 187 1.99 -0.97 -6.87
N PRO A 188 0.87 -0.54 -7.48
CA PRO A 188 0.66 0.86 -7.79
C PRO A 188 0.35 1.62 -6.49
N GLY A 189 0.91 2.81 -6.35
CA GLY A 189 0.65 3.68 -5.22
C GLY A 189 0.99 5.13 -5.50
N ALA A 190 0.82 5.95 -4.47
CA ALA A 190 1.44 7.26 -4.39
C ALA A 190 2.66 7.17 -3.47
N PHE A 191 3.48 8.22 -3.47
CA PHE A 191 4.55 8.38 -2.50
C PHE A 191 4.63 9.84 -2.10
N VAL A 192 4.71 10.09 -0.79
CA VAL A 192 4.91 11.42 -0.25
C VAL A 192 5.96 11.37 0.86
N GLU A 193 7.11 11.99 0.62
CA GLU A 193 8.22 12.04 1.59
C GLU A 193 8.28 13.42 2.27
N PRO A 194 7.93 13.52 3.56
CA PRO A 194 8.19 14.71 4.35
C PRO A 194 9.70 14.95 4.53
N ASP A 195 10.12 16.21 4.66
CA ASP A 195 11.51 16.54 4.96
C ASP A 195 11.87 16.08 6.37
N GLU A 196 12.56 14.93 6.45
CA GLU A 196 12.99 14.35 7.72
C GLU A 196 13.79 15.30 8.61
N LYS A 197 14.61 16.20 8.05
CA LYS A 197 15.43 17.12 8.86
C LYS A 197 14.54 18.15 9.54
N GLN A 198 13.50 18.61 8.84
CA GLN A 198 12.49 19.51 9.41
C GLN A 198 11.61 18.78 10.43
N LEU A 199 11.15 17.57 10.08
CA LEU A 199 10.31 16.75 10.96
C LEU A 199 11.05 16.39 12.26
N LYS A 200 12.33 16.03 12.19
CA LYS A 200 13.13 15.73 13.40
C LYS A 200 13.27 16.94 14.34
N LYS A 201 13.34 18.16 13.78
CA LYS A 201 13.44 19.42 14.54
C LYS A 201 12.10 19.97 15.00
N SER A 202 10.97 19.45 14.51
CA SER A 202 9.64 19.95 14.88
C SER A 202 9.21 19.51 16.28
N LYS A 203 8.18 20.17 16.81
CA LYS A 203 7.54 19.81 18.08
C LYS A 203 7.00 18.37 18.05
N LEU A 204 6.90 17.75 19.23
CA LEU A 204 6.39 16.38 19.37
C LEU A 204 5.00 16.21 18.75
N MET A 205 4.07 17.13 19.01
CA MET A 205 2.71 17.06 18.45
C MET A 205 2.70 17.09 16.93
N THR A 206 3.57 17.89 16.30
CA THR A 206 3.72 17.90 14.84
C THR A 206 4.15 16.52 14.33
N LYS A 207 5.14 15.89 14.99
CA LYS A 207 5.60 14.54 14.63
C LYS A 207 4.48 13.51 14.75
N LEU A 208 3.77 13.52 15.89
CA LEU A 208 2.68 12.58 16.16
C LEU A 208 1.54 12.72 15.16
N ARG A 209 1.15 13.94 14.80
CA ARG A 209 0.14 14.21 13.76
C ARG A 209 0.58 13.67 12.40
N VAL A 210 1.82 13.91 12.00
CA VAL A 210 2.36 13.42 10.73
C VAL A 210 2.44 11.90 10.71
N PHE A 211 2.95 11.26 11.77
CA PHE A 211 3.08 9.80 11.82
C PHE A 211 1.74 9.06 11.87
N SER A 212 0.73 9.64 12.53
CA SER A 212 -0.60 9.02 12.62
C SER A 212 -1.47 9.21 11.39
N ALA A 213 -1.13 10.13 10.49
CA ALA A 213 -1.97 10.54 9.37
C ALA A 213 -2.35 9.37 8.43
N GLY A 214 -1.36 8.57 8.00
CA GLY A 214 -1.59 7.47 7.06
C GLY A 214 -2.41 6.33 7.66
N SER A 215 -2.11 5.91 8.89
CA SER A 215 -2.89 4.87 9.56
C SER A 215 -4.34 5.31 9.80
N PHE A 216 -4.54 6.58 10.17
CA PHE A 216 -5.88 7.11 10.42
C PHE A 216 -6.77 7.06 9.18
N ILE A 217 -6.29 7.50 8.02
CA ILE A 217 -7.11 7.48 6.81
C ILE A 217 -7.44 6.04 6.38
N ASN A 218 -6.53 5.08 6.60
CA ASN A 218 -6.81 3.67 6.34
C ASN A 218 -7.90 3.12 7.26
N ILE A 219 -7.91 3.51 8.54
CA ILE A 219 -8.98 3.15 9.48
C ILE A 219 -10.31 3.75 9.01
N VAL A 220 -10.33 5.03 8.63
CA VAL A 220 -11.55 5.70 8.12
C VAL A 220 -12.08 5.00 6.87
N ILE A 221 -11.22 4.71 5.90
CA ILE A 221 -11.59 3.99 4.67
C ILE A 221 -12.11 2.60 5.01
N GLY A 222 -11.45 1.86 5.90
CA GLY A 222 -11.90 0.54 6.34
C GLY A 222 -13.30 0.58 6.94
N ILE A 223 -13.57 1.54 7.84
CA ILE A 223 -14.90 1.74 8.42
C ILE A 223 -15.93 2.07 7.34
N LEU A 224 -15.61 2.98 6.41
CA LEU A 224 -16.52 3.35 5.33
C LEU A 224 -16.84 2.16 4.43
N ILE A 225 -15.85 1.33 4.08
CA ILE A 225 -16.06 0.13 3.27
C ILE A 225 -16.97 -0.86 4.02
N VAL A 226 -16.73 -1.08 5.32
CA VAL A 226 -17.58 -1.97 6.13
C VAL A 226 -19.02 -1.47 6.15
N LEU A 227 -19.24 -0.16 6.37
CA LEU A 227 -20.57 0.44 6.35
C LEU A 227 -21.24 0.33 4.98
N LEU A 228 -20.49 0.50 3.88
CA LEU A 228 -21.00 0.36 2.52
C LEU A 228 -21.37 -1.08 2.16
N VAL A 229 -20.70 -2.07 2.74
CA VAL A 229 -20.97 -3.50 2.48
C VAL A 229 -22.10 -4.03 3.37
N GLN A 230 -22.31 -3.43 4.54
CA GLN A 230 -23.36 -3.83 5.49
C GLN A 230 -24.69 -3.10 5.29
N GLY A 231 -24.70 -2.00 4.54
CA GLY A 231 -25.92 -1.26 4.14
C GLY A 231 -26.49 -1.77 2.83
#